data_AF-A0A552EU36-F1
#
_entry.id   AF-A0A552EU36-F1
#
_cell.length_a   1.000
_cell.length_b   1.000
_cell.length_c   1.000
_cell.angle_alpha   90.00
_cell.angle_beta   90.00
_cell.angle_gamma   90.00
#
_symmetry.space_group_name_H-M   'P 1'
#
loop_
_entity.id
_entity.type
_entity.pdbx_description
1 polymer ?
#
loop_
_entity_poly.entity_id
_entity_poly.type
_entity_poly.pdbx_seq_one_letter_code
_entity_poly.pdbx_strand_id
1 'polypeptide(L)'
;MAGVTSALVKESAEKLTQRIKESTSTREKDKLQVLYWLKQEKAPAIKVIAKSLGHHRNTVQTWLCKYREEGLEGMLERKKSKGRVRVIPEWAEKALEKRLK
;
A
#
# COMPACT_ATOMS: atom_id res chain seq x y z
N MET A 1 -4.48 13.79 -19.01
CA MET A 1 -3.03 14.05 -19.09
C MET A 1 -2.27 12.77 -18.78
N ALA A 2 -1.53 12.30 -19.78
CA ALA A 2 -0.63 11.13 -19.86
C ALA A 2 -1.16 9.79 -19.35
N GLY A 3 -1.88 9.09 -20.24
CA GLY A 3 -2.04 7.65 -20.15
C GLY A 3 -0.81 6.95 -20.72
N VAL A 4 0.15 6.59 -19.86
CA VAL A 4 1.08 5.47 -20.06
C VAL A 4 1.54 5.04 -18.66
N THR A 5 0.91 4.04 -18.07
CA THR A 5 1.35 3.44 -16.79
C THR A 5 1.85 2.01 -16.95
N SER A 6 1.78 1.43 -18.16
CA SER A 6 2.23 0.06 -18.44
C SER A 6 3.76 -0.08 -18.52
N ALA A 7 4.50 0.99 -18.78
CA ALA A 7 5.91 0.90 -19.18
C ALA A 7 6.95 0.68 -18.06
N LEU A 8 6.57 0.55 -16.79
CA LEU A 8 7.55 0.62 -15.68
C LEU A 8 7.31 -0.30 -14.48
N VAL A 9 6.56 -1.40 -14.65
CA VAL A 9 6.51 -2.45 -13.61
C VAL A 9 7.80 -3.28 -13.71
N LYS A 10 8.72 -3.05 -12.76
CA LYS A 10 10.05 -3.68 -12.71
C LYS A 10 9.98 -5.17 -12.35
N GLU A 11 8.95 -5.60 -11.65
CA GLU A 11 8.83 -6.99 -11.21
C GLU A 11 8.32 -7.92 -12.33
N SER A 12 8.77 -9.18 -12.29
CA SER A 12 8.25 -10.25 -13.12
C SER A 12 6.84 -10.66 -12.67
N ALA A 13 6.01 -11.10 -13.62
CA ALA A 13 4.67 -11.62 -13.35
C ALA A 13 4.69 -12.79 -12.35
N GLU A 14 5.72 -13.63 -12.40
CA GLU A 14 5.91 -14.76 -11.49
C GLU A 14 6.15 -14.32 -10.03
N LYS A 15 6.96 -13.28 -9.86
CA LYS A 15 7.24 -12.71 -8.52
C LYS A 15 5.97 -12.10 -7.93
N LEU A 16 5.12 -11.49 -8.76
CA LEU A 16 3.84 -10.92 -8.32
C LEU A 16 2.85 -12.03 -7.91
N THR A 17 2.73 -13.12 -8.68
CA THR A 17 1.80 -14.20 -8.35
C THR A 17 2.19 -14.94 -7.07
N GLN A 18 3.49 -15.18 -6.85
CA GLN A 18 3.98 -15.75 -5.60
C GLN A 18 3.62 -14.86 -4.41
N ARG A 19 3.87 -13.55 -4.52
CA ARG A 19 3.58 -12.59 -3.45
C ARG A 19 2.09 -12.43 -3.17
N ILE A 20 1.23 -12.56 -4.20
CA ILE A 20 -0.23 -12.60 -4.03
C ILE A 20 -0.65 -13.80 -3.19
N LYS A 21 -0.07 -14.98 -3.43
CA LYS A 21 -0.36 -16.20 -2.66
C LYS A 21 0.10 -16.08 -1.20
N GLU A 22 1.27 -15.49 -0.96
CA GLU A 22 1.83 -15.30 0.38
C GLU A 22 1.09 -14.21 1.18
N SER A 23 0.54 -13.20 0.50
CA SER A 23 -0.15 -12.10 1.17
C SER A 23 -1.42 -12.57 1.87
N THR A 24 -1.63 -12.13 3.12
CA THR A 24 -2.84 -12.43 3.89
C THR A 24 -3.87 -11.31 3.79
N SER A 25 -3.43 -10.08 3.53
CA SER A 25 -4.27 -8.88 3.49
C SER A 25 -4.94 -8.68 2.14
N THR A 26 -6.26 -8.53 2.11
CA THR A 26 -7.03 -8.22 0.88
C THR A 26 -6.50 -6.97 0.17
N ARG A 27 -6.12 -5.93 0.94
CA ARG A 27 -5.62 -4.68 0.35
C ARG A 27 -4.26 -4.84 -0.31
N GLU A 28 -3.43 -5.75 0.18
CA GLU A 28 -2.14 -6.07 -0.44
C GLU A 28 -2.36 -6.88 -1.73
N LYS A 29 -3.29 -7.84 -1.69
CA LYS A 29 -3.72 -8.60 -2.88
C LYS A 29 -4.21 -7.68 -3.98
N ASP A 30 -5.11 -6.75 -3.66
CA ASP A 30 -5.65 -5.80 -4.65
C ASP A 30 -4.54 -4.99 -5.32
N LYS A 31 -3.61 -4.45 -4.53
CA LYS A 31 -2.46 -3.67 -5.04
C LYS A 31 -1.57 -4.50 -5.96
N LEU A 32 -1.25 -5.74 -5.55
CA LEU A 32 -0.43 -6.66 -6.34
C LEU A 32 -1.15 -7.08 -7.64
N GLN A 33 -2.47 -7.27 -7.58
CA GLN A 33 -3.29 -7.66 -8.73
C GLN A 33 -3.38 -6.54 -9.78
N VAL A 34 -3.41 -5.27 -9.36
CA VAL A 34 -3.26 -4.12 -10.26
C VAL A 34 -1.93 -4.21 -11.03
N LEU A 35 -0.82 -4.43 -10.34
CA LEU A 35 0.51 -4.53 -10.97
C LEU A 35 0.59 -5.73 -11.92
N TYR A 36 0.01 -6.86 -11.51
CA TYR A 36 -0.05 -8.08 -12.33
C TYR A 36 -0.80 -7.84 -13.64
N TRP A 37 -2.00 -7.23 -13.61
CA TRP A 37 -2.75 -6.93 -14.84
C TRP A 37 -2.07 -5.89 -15.73
N LEU A 38 -1.34 -4.94 -15.15
CA LEU A 38 -0.56 -3.97 -15.93
C LEU A 38 0.68 -4.59 -16.59
N LYS A 39 1.19 -5.71 -16.06
CA LYS A 39 2.34 -6.42 -16.62
C LYS A 39 2.00 -7.28 -17.85
N GLN A 40 0.72 -7.61 -18.05
CA GLN A 40 0.26 -8.40 -19.19
C GLN A 40 0.51 -7.65 -20.51
N GLU A 41 0.80 -8.40 -21.58
CA GLU A 41 1.05 -7.83 -22.93
C GLU A 41 -0.10 -6.94 -23.43
N LYS A 42 -1.34 -7.28 -23.05
CA LYS A 42 -2.54 -6.48 -23.28
C LYS A 42 -3.05 -5.88 -21.98
N ALA A 43 -2.33 -4.91 -21.43
CA ALA A 43 -2.71 -4.23 -20.20
C ALA A 43 -4.06 -3.51 -20.36
N PRO A 44 -5.10 -3.87 -19.58
CA PRO A 44 -6.38 -3.17 -19.62
C PRO A 44 -6.25 -1.75 -19.05
N ALA A 45 -7.18 -0.87 -19.44
CA ALA A 45 -7.19 0.49 -18.92
C ALA A 45 -7.39 0.51 -17.39
N ILE A 46 -6.74 1.46 -16.69
CA ILE A 46 -6.84 1.60 -15.23
C ILE A 46 -8.30 1.64 -14.75
N LYS A 47 -9.20 2.27 -15.52
CA LYS A 47 -10.64 2.33 -15.19
C LYS A 47 -11.29 0.95 -15.15
N VAL A 48 -10.90 0.05 -16.04
CA VAL A 48 -11.39 -1.33 -16.11
C VAL A 48 -10.86 -2.13 -14.93
N ILE A 49 -9.54 -2.04 -14.68
CA ILE A 49 -8.87 -2.67 -13.52
C ILE A 49 -9.55 -2.25 -12.22
N ALA A 50 -9.76 -0.94 -12.03
CA ALA A 50 -10.39 -0.39 -10.83
C ALA A 50 -11.81 -0.92 -10.65
N LYS A 51 -12.61 -0.97 -11.74
CA LYS A 51 -13.98 -1.51 -11.71
C LYS A 51 -14.00 -2.99 -11.34
N SER A 52 -13.08 -3.80 -11.88
CA SER A 52 -12.98 -5.23 -11.58
C SER A 52 -12.60 -5.51 -10.13
N LEU A 53 -11.83 -4.62 -9.48
CA LEU A 53 -11.46 -4.74 -8.07
C LEU A 53 -12.43 -4.02 -7.11
N GLY A 54 -13.48 -3.37 -7.62
CA GLY A 54 -14.43 -2.61 -6.80
C GLY A 54 -13.86 -1.31 -6.20
N HIS A 55 -12.75 -0.79 -6.73
CA HIS A 55 -12.13 0.45 -6.26
C HIS A 55 -12.40 1.62 -7.21
N HIS A 56 -12.35 2.84 -6.68
CA HIS A 56 -12.39 4.03 -7.51
C HIS A 56 -11.07 4.19 -8.31
N ARG A 57 -11.16 4.72 -9.54
CA ARG A 57 -9.99 4.96 -10.42
C ARG A 57 -8.88 5.73 -9.71
N ASN A 58 -9.23 6.78 -8.97
CA ASN A 58 -8.25 7.62 -8.27
C ASN A 58 -7.46 6.82 -7.22
N THR A 59 -8.09 5.88 -6.53
CA THR A 59 -7.43 5.02 -5.54
C THR A 59 -6.32 4.20 -6.20
N VAL A 60 -6.62 3.57 -7.33
CA VAL A 60 -5.66 2.79 -8.11
C VAL A 60 -4.54 3.71 -8.63
N GLN A 61 -4.89 4.91 -9.12
CA GLN A 61 -3.91 5.88 -9.58
C GLN A 61 -2.96 6.34 -8.45
N THR A 62 -3.47 6.59 -7.25
CA THR A 62 -2.66 6.91 -6.07
C THR A 62 -1.69 5.78 -5.73
N TRP A 63 -2.14 4.52 -5.81
CA TRP A 63 -1.23 3.39 -5.57
C TRP A 63 -0.11 3.31 -6.62
N LEU A 64 -0.42 3.57 -7.89
CA LEU A 64 0.57 3.61 -8.96
C LEU A 64 1.54 4.78 -8.84
N CYS A 65 1.11 5.94 -8.32
CA CYS A 65 2.03 7.03 -8.00
C CYS A 65 2.99 6.63 -6.88
N LYS A 66 2.49 6.05 -5.77
CA LYS A 66 3.34 5.55 -4.69
C LYS A 66 4.32 4.49 -5.13
N TYR A 67 3.88 3.56 -5.97
CA TYR A 67 4.76 2.55 -6.54
C TYR A 67 5.90 3.16 -7.37
N ARG A 68 5.66 4.28 -8.07
CA ARG A 68 6.69 4.97 -8.85
C ARG A 68 7.71 5.71 -7.97
N GLU A 69 7.26 6.25 -6.84
CA GLU A 69 8.10 7.03 -5.92
C GLU A 69 8.89 6.12 -4.96
N GLU A 70 8.22 5.16 -4.33
CA GLU A 70 8.74 4.35 -3.22
C GLU A 70 8.92 2.86 -3.58
N GLY A 71 8.56 2.46 -4.81
CA GLY A 71 8.62 1.07 -5.25
C GLY A 71 7.51 0.19 -4.69
N LEU A 72 7.67 -1.13 -4.84
CA LEU A 72 6.70 -2.12 -4.37
C LEU A 72 6.53 -2.10 -2.84
N GLU A 73 7.64 -1.94 -2.11
CA GLU A 73 7.61 -1.97 -0.65
C GLU A 73 6.87 -0.77 -0.08
N GLY A 74 7.11 0.46 -0.58
CA GLY A 74 6.35 1.64 -0.15
C GLY A 74 4.87 1.58 -0.56
N MET A 75 4.55 0.98 -1.72
CA MET A 75 3.17 0.73 -2.10
C MET A 75 2.46 -0.22 -1.13
N LEU A 76 3.14 -1.25 -0.64
CA LEU A 76 2.61 -2.22 0.32
C LEU A 76 2.68 -1.76 1.77
N GLU A 77 3.55 -0.80 2.08
CA GLU A 77 3.79 -0.33 3.44
C GLU A 77 2.49 0.13 4.10
N ARG A 78 2.18 -0.50 5.24
CA ARG A 78 1.11 -0.08 6.11
C ARG A 78 1.70 0.85 7.16
N LYS A 79 1.54 2.16 6.96
CA LYS A 79 1.81 3.14 8.02
C LYS A 79 0.91 2.83 9.22
N LYS A 80 1.50 2.24 10.26
CA LYS A 80 0.84 2.10 11.56
C LYS A 80 0.78 3.50 12.17
N SER A 81 -0.43 3.96 12.46
CA SER A 81 -0.60 5.17 13.24
C SER A 81 0.09 4.96 14.58
N LYS A 82 0.97 5.89 14.99
CA LYS A 82 1.67 5.84 16.29
C LYS A 82 0.73 6.09 17.49
N GLY A 83 -0.58 6.21 17.24
CA GLY A 83 -1.56 6.58 18.24
C GLY A 83 -1.41 8.04 18.66
N ARG A 84 -2.27 8.47 19.59
CA ARG A 84 -2.14 9.77 20.24
C ARG A 84 -0.94 9.74 21.17
N VAL A 85 -0.04 10.71 21.07
CA VAL A 85 1.07 10.89 22.01
C VAL A 85 0.49 11.03 23.42
N ARG A 86 1.08 10.35 24.41
CA ARG A 86 0.64 10.42 25.81
C ARG A 86 0.64 11.87 26.28
N VAL A 87 -0.44 12.28 26.93
CA VAL A 87 -0.59 13.66 27.47
C VAL A 87 0.15 13.80 28.78
N ILE A 88 0.27 12.72 29.56
CA ILE A 88 0.99 12.71 30.84
C ILE A 88 2.49 12.59 30.53
N PRO A 89 3.32 13.54 30.98
CA PRO A 89 4.75 13.46 30.81
C PRO A 89 5.38 12.51 31.84
N GLU A 90 6.47 11.86 31.44
CA GLU A 90 7.19 10.85 32.23
C GLU A 90 7.58 11.32 33.66
N TRP A 91 7.85 12.62 33.83
CA TRP A 91 8.21 13.18 35.13
C TRP A 91 7.02 13.17 36.11
N ALA A 92 5.79 13.34 35.62
CA ALA A 92 4.60 13.34 36.44
C ALA A 92 4.26 11.92 36.94
N GLU A 93 4.46 10.90 36.09
CA GLU A 93 4.32 9.49 36.49
C GLU A 93 5.31 9.14 37.61
N LYS A 94 6.59 9.51 37.45
CA LYS A 94 7.62 9.27 38.48
C LYS A 94 7.34 10.01 39.79
N ALA A 95 6.75 11.20 39.73
CA ALA A 95 6.38 11.95 40.93
C ALA A 95 5.18 11.32 41.66
N LEU A 96 4.23 10.74 40.92
CA LEU A 96 3.08 10.02 41.48
C LEU A 96 3.50 8.69 42.10
N GLU A 97 4.36 7.91 41.45
CA GLU A 97 4.89 6.64 42.00
C GLU A 97 5.59 6.83 43.35
N LYS A 98 6.36 7.92 43.50
CA LYS A 98 7.03 8.24 44.76
C LYS A 98 6.08 8.63 45.90
N ARG A 99 4.87 9.11 45.58
CA ARG A 99 3.86 9.53 46.57
C ARG A 99 2.94 8.40 47.03
N LEU A 100 2.85 7.33 46.25
CA LEU A 100 2.02 6.16 46.53
C LEU A 100 2.78 5.04 47.26
N LYS A 101 4.10 5.19 47.44
CA LYS A 101 4.94 4.38 48.34
C LYS A 101 5.05 5.06 49.69
#